data_AF-A0A0L0C8I7-F1
#
_entry.id   AF-A0A0L0C8I7-F1
#
_cell.length_a   1.000
_cell.length_b   1.000
_cell.length_c   1.000
_cell.angle_alpha   90.00
_cell.angle_beta   90.00
_cell.angle_gamma   90.00
#
_symmetry.space_group_name_H-M   'P 1'
#
loop_
_entity.id
_entity.type
_entity.pdbx_description
1 polymer ?
#
loop_
_entity_poly.entity_id
_entity_poly.type
_entity_poly.pdbx_seq_one_letter_code
_entity_poly.pdbx_strand_id
1 'polypeptide(L)'
;MRLYLALTLSILLINSCVLAQKDLVRQLIETNTYSCEVHKIQTKDNYILTVHRIPASTNSSKIATPTKRPVILMHGLLGSGADFILPGKNRALSALLHEQGYDVWLPNARGTTYSKKHIIYDSSQPEFWNFTWHEIGVQDLPAVVDYVLNFTQQSSLHYVAHSQGSTTLLVMLSERPEYNDKIASAHLLAPVAFLKDLKSPPLRVMAYESDKIEKKALLNHLGLYELFPSTALNQLGGHLLCGNGVPTQNLCLLLTFLSVGFSDFQMDRTSNMD
;
A
#
# COMPACT_ATOMS: atom_id res chain seq x y z
N MET A 1 44.99 19.75 15.11
CA MET A 1 44.49 19.61 13.72
C MET A 1 43.77 18.29 13.44
N ARG A 2 44.17 17.15 14.02
CA ARG A 2 43.52 15.84 13.79
C ARG A 2 42.17 15.61 14.52
N LEU A 3 41.94 16.27 15.65
CA LEU A 3 40.66 16.17 16.39
C LEU A 3 39.51 16.98 15.72
N TYR A 4 39.84 18.12 15.10
CA TYR A 4 38.86 18.97 14.41
C TYR A 4 38.34 18.34 13.11
N LEU A 5 39.18 17.60 12.37
CA LEU A 5 38.75 16.87 11.17
C LEU A 5 37.81 15.70 11.49
N ALA A 6 37.99 15.03 12.63
CA ALA A 6 37.13 13.93 13.07
C ALA A 6 35.75 14.42 13.53
N LEU A 7 35.70 15.58 14.19
CA LEU A 7 34.45 16.24 14.59
C LEU A 7 33.68 16.83 13.41
N THR A 8 34.36 17.36 12.37
CA THR A 8 33.66 17.85 11.17
C THR A 8 33.19 16.71 10.28
N LEU A 9 33.95 15.60 10.15
CA LEU A 9 33.46 14.40 9.45
C LEU A 9 32.29 13.74 10.18
N SER A 10 32.30 13.69 11.52
CA SER A 10 31.17 13.13 12.26
C SER A 10 29.93 14.02 12.17
N ILE A 11 30.05 15.35 12.18
CA ILE A 11 28.92 16.27 11.97
C ILE A 11 28.39 16.20 10.52
N LEU A 12 29.25 16.03 9.51
CA LEU A 12 28.84 15.78 8.12
C LEU A 12 28.15 14.42 7.94
N LEU A 13 28.61 13.38 8.66
CA LEU A 13 27.97 12.06 8.67
C LEU A 13 26.64 12.05 9.44
N ILE A 14 26.52 12.84 10.52
CA ILE A 14 25.28 13.00 11.30
C ILE A 14 24.23 13.79 10.49
N ASN A 15 24.63 14.83 9.76
CA ASN A 15 23.73 15.56 8.84
C ASN A 15 23.33 14.74 7.60
N SER A 16 24.07 13.68 7.27
CA SER A 16 23.72 12.72 6.20
C SER A 16 22.92 11.52 6.71
N CYS A 17 22.83 11.34 8.03
CA CYS A 17 22.22 10.19 8.69
C CYS A 17 20.94 10.57 9.45
N VAL A 18 20.20 11.54 8.93
CA VAL A 18 18.74 11.59 9.07
C VAL A 18 18.18 11.53 7.65
N LEU A 19 18.34 10.38 6.99
CA LEU A 19 17.45 10.02 5.91
C LEU A 19 16.08 9.77 6.55
N ALA A 20 15.33 10.85 6.80
CA ALA A 20 13.90 10.75 7.01
C ALA A 20 13.38 9.86 5.88
N GLN A 21 12.83 8.70 6.23
CA GLN A 21 12.32 7.74 5.26
C GLN A 21 11.31 8.47 4.39
N LYS A 22 11.72 8.77 3.15
CA LYS A 22 10.96 9.58 2.22
C LYS A 22 9.65 8.86 1.93
N ASP A 23 8.53 9.54 2.16
CA ASP A 23 7.21 9.03 1.85
C ASP A 23 7.05 8.95 0.33
N LEU A 24 7.33 7.77 -0.23
CA LEU A 24 7.31 7.55 -1.69
C LEU A 24 5.92 7.79 -2.29
N VAL A 25 4.83 7.47 -1.58
CA VAL A 25 3.48 7.68 -2.12
C VAL A 25 3.24 9.17 -2.32
N ARG A 26 3.53 9.97 -1.28
CA ARG A 26 3.44 11.43 -1.37
C ARG A 26 4.32 11.99 -2.48
N GLN A 27 5.57 11.51 -2.59
CA GLN A 27 6.50 11.98 -3.63
C GLN A 27 6.02 11.70 -5.06
N LEU A 28 5.47 10.50 -5.29
CA LEU A 28 4.93 10.12 -6.60
C LEU A 28 3.69 10.98 -6.95
N ILE A 29 2.85 11.30 -5.97
CA ILE A 29 1.69 12.18 -6.17
C ILE A 29 2.15 13.61 -6.50
N GLU A 30 3.06 14.17 -5.71
CA GLU A 30 3.54 15.54 -5.88
C GLU A 30 4.37 15.72 -7.18
N THR A 31 5.13 14.70 -7.58
CA THR A 31 5.88 14.68 -8.85
C THR A 31 4.94 14.70 -10.06
N ASN A 32 3.75 14.08 -9.93
CA ASN A 32 2.69 14.18 -10.93
C ASN A 32 1.90 15.50 -10.86
N THR A 33 2.41 16.52 -10.14
CA THR A 33 1.82 17.87 -9.96
C THR A 33 0.47 17.89 -9.23
N TYR A 34 0.16 16.83 -8.47
CA TYR A 34 -1.06 16.73 -7.67
C TYR A 34 -0.81 17.09 -6.20
N SER A 35 -1.82 17.65 -5.54
CA SER A 35 -1.77 17.84 -4.09
C SER A 35 -1.93 16.49 -3.38
N CYS A 36 -1.15 16.31 -2.31
CA CYS A 36 -1.23 15.13 -1.45
C CYS A 36 -1.55 15.55 -0.02
N GLU A 37 -2.67 15.07 0.51
CA GLU A 37 -2.97 15.12 1.94
C GLU A 37 -2.61 13.77 2.57
N VAL A 38 -2.17 13.78 3.83
CA VAL A 38 -1.81 12.57 4.58
C VAL A 38 -2.59 12.55 5.88
N HIS A 39 -3.42 11.53 6.05
CA HIS A 39 -4.29 11.35 7.21
C HIS A 39 -3.77 10.20 8.07
N LYS A 40 -3.86 10.37 9.39
CA LYS A 40 -3.60 9.30 10.37
C LYS A 40 -4.93 8.88 10.98
N ILE A 41 -5.25 7.59 10.85
CA ILE A 41 -6.53 7.03 11.31
C ILE A 41 -6.22 5.94 12.33
N GLN A 42 -6.81 6.06 13.52
CA GLN A 42 -6.68 5.04 14.56
C GLN A 42 -7.81 4.01 14.42
N THR A 43 -7.46 2.74 14.40
CA THR A 43 -8.42 1.63 14.45
C THR A 43 -8.88 1.37 15.89
N LYS A 44 -9.99 0.64 16.07
CA LYS A 44 -10.50 0.30 17.41
C LYS A 44 -9.49 -0.49 18.24
N ASP A 45 -8.71 -1.33 17.58
CA ASP A 45 -7.63 -2.13 18.17
C ASP A 45 -6.27 -1.42 18.11
N ASN A 46 -6.25 -0.09 17.97
CA ASN A 46 -5.10 0.79 18.20
C ASN A 46 -3.96 0.79 17.16
N TYR A 47 -4.18 0.25 15.97
CA TYR A 47 -3.28 0.50 14.84
C TYR A 47 -3.47 1.93 14.33
N ILE A 48 -2.37 2.56 13.90
CA ILE A 48 -2.39 3.88 13.27
C ILE A 48 -2.09 3.74 11.79
N LEU A 49 -3.15 3.87 10.99
CA LEU A 49 -3.11 3.75 9.56
C LEU A 49 -2.73 5.08 8.91
N THR A 50 -1.87 5.02 7.91
CA THR A 50 -1.57 6.17 7.04
C THR A 50 -2.40 6.06 5.77
N VAL A 51 -3.23 7.06 5.53
CA VAL A 51 -4.05 7.17 4.33
C VAL A 51 -3.61 8.39 3.55
N HIS A 52 -3.22 8.19 2.29
CA HIS A 52 -2.91 9.30 1.39
C HIS A 52 -4.19 9.70 0.67
N ARG A 53 -4.32 10.98 0.35
CA ARG A 53 -5.47 11.50 -0.36
C ARG A 53 -5.01 12.43 -1.47
N ILE A 54 -5.60 12.26 -2.65
CA ILE A 54 -5.51 13.20 -3.76
C ILE A 54 -6.88 13.90 -3.81
N PRO A 55 -6.99 15.13 -3.30
CA PRO A 55 -8.26 15.86 -3.28
C PRO A 55 -8.84 16.00 -4.69
N ALA A 56 -10.17 16.05 -4.79
CA ALA A 56 -10.85 16.23 -6.07
C ALA A 56 -10.33 17.47 -6.82
N SER A 57 -10.09 17.33 -8.13
CA SER A 57 -9.62 18.44 -8.96
C SER A 57 -10.64 19.59 -8.95
N THR A 58 -10.19 20.78 -8.52
CA THR A 58 -10.99 22.02 -8.57
C THR A 58 -10.82 22.78 -9.89
N ASN A 59 -9.79 22.43 -10.68
CA ASN A 59 -9.30 23.21 -11.81
C ASN A 59 -9.40 22.48 -13.16
N SER A 60 -10.09 21.34 -13.24
CA SER A 60 -10.30 20.67 -14.51
C SER A 60 -11.28 21.49 -15.35
N SER A 61 -10.78 22.13 -16.41
CA SER A 61 -11.57 22.83 -17.44
C SER A 61 -12.61 21.93 -18.13
N LYS A 62 -12.54 20.61 -17.87
CA LYS A 62 -13.48 19.59 -18.35
C LYS A 62 -14.69 19.38 -17.43
N ILE A 63 -14.73 19.97 -16.23
CA ILE A 63 -15.75 19.68 -15.22
C ILE A 63 -16.38 20.97 -14.69
N ALA A 64 -17.67 21.18 -15.01
CA ALA A 64 -18.43 22.31 -14.51
C ALA A 64 -18.74 22.22 -13.00
N THR A 65 -18.85 21.00 -12.45
CA THR A 65 -19.05 20.73 -11.01
C THR A 65 -18.34 19.43 -10.62
N PRO A 66 -17.26 19.48 -9.80
CA PRO A 66 -16.57 18.26 -9.37
C PRO A 66 -17.52 17.37 -8.55
N THR A 67 -17.53 16.06 -8.83
CA THR A 67 -18.40 15.12 -8.14
C THR A 67 -18.10 15.08 -6.65
N LYS A 68 -16.84 15.32 -6.26
CA LYS A 68 -16.32 15.28 -4.88
C LYS A 68 -16.70 13.99 -4.14
N ARG A 69 -17.04 12.94 -4.90
CA ARG A 69 -17.41 11.64 -4.35
C ARG A 69 -16.13 10.91 -3.95
N PRO A 70 -16.02 10.42 -2.71
CA PRO A 70 -14.87 9.67 -2.26
C PRO A 70 -14.78 8.33 -2.98
N VAL A 71 -13.55 7.99 -3.37
CA VAL A 71 -13.18 6.68 -3.90
C VAL A 71 -12.02 6.14 -3.07
N ILE A 72 -12.20 4.98 -2.46
CA ILE A 72 -11.10 4.25 -1.82
C ILE A 72 -10.46 3.32 -2.85
N LEU A 73 -9.14 3.40 -2.99
CA LEU A 73 -8.33 2.48 -3.80
C LEU A 73 -7.49 1.60 -2.86
N MET A 74 -7.93 0.36 -2.64
CA MET A 74 -7.28 -0.56 -1.71
C MET A 74 -6.30 -1.51 -2.41
N HIS A 75 -5.07 -1.53 -1.91
CA HIS A 75 -3.99 -2.34 -2.47
C HIS A 75 -4.12 -3.84 -2.13
N GLY A 76 -3.32 -4.66 -2.81
CA GLY A 76 -3.24 -6.10 -2.60
C GLY A 76 -2.25 -6.51 -1.51
N LEU A 77 -2.03 -7.82 -1.38
CA LEU A 77 -1.02 -8.39 -0.50
C LEU A 77 0.37 -7.84 -0.84
N LEU A 78 1.13 -7.41 0.18
CA LEU A 78 2.46 -6.78 0.06
C LEU A 78 2.52 -5.47 -0.76
N GLY A 79 1.35 -4.92 -1.11
CA GLY A 79 1.23 -3.64 -1.83
C GLY A 79 1.18 -2.43 -0.91
N SER A 80 0.90 -1.28 -1.51
CA SER A 80 0.61 -0.03 -0.80
C SER A 80 -0.21 0.92 -1.68
N GLY A 81 -0.57 2.10 -1.16
CA GLY A 81 -1.18 3.15 -1.97
C GLY A 81 -0.37 3.52 -3.22
N ALA A 82 0.94 3.23 -3.26
CA ALA A 82 1.80 3.49 -4.43
C ALA A 82 1.35 2.71 -5.68
N ASP A 83 0.75 1.53 -5.52
CA ASP A 83 0.35 0.65 -6.63
C ASP A 83 -0.58 1.37 -7.62
N PHE A 84 -1.40 2.28 -7.12
CA PHE A 84 -2.34 3.08 -7.91
C PHE A 84 -1.76 4.39 -8.44
N ILE A 85 -0.49 4.70 -8.16
CA ILE A 85 0.22 5.92 -8.61
C ILE A 85 1.33 5.58 -9.60
N LEU A 86 2.03 4.45 -9.39
CA LEU A 86 3.23 4.04 -10.12
C LEU A 86 3.15 4.15 -11.66
N PRO A 87 2.01 3.83 -12.32
CA PRO A 87 1.92 3.97 -13.78
C PRO A 87 2.05 5.41 -14.33
N GLY A 88 1.99 6.43 -13.47
CA GLY A 88 2.16 7.84 -13.82
C GLY A 88 0.85 8.56 -14.19
N LYS A 89 0.91 9.89 -14.27
CA LYS A 89 -0.23 10.81 -14.40
C LYS A 89 -1.32 10.40 -15.41
N ASN A 90 -0.92 9.86 -16.57
CA ASN A 90 -1.84 9.57 -17.67
C ASN A 90 -2.42 8.14 -17.66
N ARG A 91 -1.92 7.26 -16.78
CA ARG A 91 -2.30 5.83 -16.75
C ARG A 91 -2.74 5.36 -15.38
N ALA A 92 -2.24 6.00 -14.32
CA ALA A 92 -2.56 5.67 -12.95
C ALA A 92 -4.05 5.86 -12.68
N LEU A 93 -4.72 4.83 -12.15
CA LEU A 93 -6.15 4.90 -11.86
C LEU A 93 -6.50 6.06 -10.90
N SER A 94 -5.63 6.32 -9.93
CA SER A 94 -5.77 7.46 -9.00
C SER A 94 -5.80 8.80 -9.73
N ALA A 95 -4.88 9.01 -10.68
CA ALA A 95 -4.79 10.22 -11.48
C ALA A 95 -6.00 10.35 -12.41
N LEU A 96 -6.39 9.26 -13.09
CA LEU A 96 -7.56 9.25 -13.97
C LEU A 96 -8.85 9.61 -13.19
N LEU A 97 -9.04 9.06 -11.99
CA LEU A 97 -10.19 9.40 -11.14
C LEU A 97 -10.13 10.85 -10.65
N HIS A 98 -8.96 11.33 -10.23
CA HIS A 98 -8.76 12.72 -9.82
C HIS A 98 -9.13 13.71 -10.95
N GLU A 99 -8.67 13.45 -12.18
CA GLU A 99 -8.97 14.27 -13.36
C GLU A 99 -10.45 14.26 -13.74
N GLN A 100 -11.19 13.21 -13.33
CA GLN A 100 -12.65 13.11 -13.42
C GLN A 100 -13.38 13.72 -12.20
N GLY A 101 -12.68 14.40 -11.30
CA GLY A 101 -13.27 15.16 -10.20
C GLY A 101 -13.65 14.33 -8.97
N TYR A 102 -13.20 13.08 -8.88
CA TYR A 102 -13.36 12.24 -7.69
C TYR A 102 -12.36 12.63 -6.59
N ASP A 103 -12.77 12.41 -5.35
CA ASP A 103 -11.91 12.56 -4.18
C ASP A 103 -11.23 11.21 -3.87
N VAL A 104 -9.93 11.10 -4.13
CA VAL A 104 -9.25 9.79 -4.15
C VAL A 104 -8.52 9.52 -2.85
N TRP A 105 -8.81 8.39 -2.22
CA TRP A 105 -8.26 7.95 -0.94
C TRP A 105 -7.48 6.63 -1.11
N LEU A 106 -6.25 6.60 -0.61
CA LEU A 106 -5.26 5.55 -0.78
C LEU A 106 -4.84 5.03 0.60
N PRO A 107 -5.68 4.21 1.27
CA PRO A 107 -5.34 3.65 2.55
C PRO A 107 -4.21 2.63 2.43
N ASN A 108 -3.41 2.53 3.50
CA ASN A 108 -2.40 1.49 3.65
C ASN A 108 -2.80 0.60 4.82
N ALA A 109 -2.91 -0.71 4.58
CA ALA A 109 -3.24 -1.68 5.61
C ALA A 109 -2.19 -1.69 6.74
N ARG A 110 -2.61 -2.04 7.97
CA ARG A 110 -1.71 -2.28 9.10
C ARG A 110 -0.50 -3.15 8.73
N GLY A 111 0.65 -2.84 9.31
CA GLY A 111 1.91 -3.57 9.09
C GLY A 111 2.65 -3.23 7.79
N THR A 112 2.01 -2.58 6.82
CA THR A 112 2.71 -2.03 5.64
C THR A 112 3.70 -0.93 6.03
N THR A 113 4.64 -0.60 5.13
CA THR A 113 5.64 0.46 5.31
C THR A 113 5.05 1.77 5.87
N TYR A 114 3.85 2.14 5.44
CA TYR A 114 3.21 3.40 5.84
C TYR A 114 2.36 3.29 7.10
N SER A 115 1.86 2.09 7.45
CA SER A 115 0.93 1.88 8.58
C SER A 115 1.53 0.93 9.62
N LYS A 116 2.82 1.16 9.95
CA LYS A 116 3.58 0.37 10.93
C LYS A 116 3.69 1.06 12.30
N LYS A 117 2.55 1.47 12.83
CA LYS A 117 2.46 2.13 14.15
C LYS A 117 1.25 1.61 14.91
N HIS A 118 1.43 1.44 16.21
CA HIS A 118 0.38 1.00 17.14
C HIS A 118 0.54 1.77 18.46
N ILE A 119 -0.55 2.00 19.19
CA ILE A 119 -0.48 2.78 20.45
C ILE A 119 0.26 2.02 21.56
N ILE A 120 0.09 0.70 21.62
CA ILE A 120 0.56 -0.13 22.74
C ILE A 120 1.83 -0.93 22.40
N TYR A 121 1.97 -1.36 21.14
CA TYR A 121 2.96 -2.37 20.75
C TYR A 121 3.94 -1.75 19.75
N ASP A 122 5.21 -2.11 19.84
CA ASP A 122 6.21 -1.75 18.83
C ASP A 122 6.26 -2.80 17.73
N SER A 123 6.64 -2.41 16.51
CA SER A 123 6.79 -3.35 15.39
C SER A 123 7.88 -4.41 15.59
N SER A 124 8.75 -4.28 16.59
CA SER A 124 9.67 -5.33 17.01
C SER A 124 9.02 -6.42 17.88
N GLN A 125 7.77 -6.23 18.30
CA GLN A 125 7.05 -7.16 19.18
C GLN A 125 6.11 -8.07 18.37
N PRO A 126 6.00 -9.37 18.70
CA PRO A 126 5.13 -10.30 17.98
C PRO A 126 3.64 -9.91 18.07
N GLU A 127 3.22 -9.29 19.16
CA GLU A 127 1.84 -8.83 19.38
C GLU A 127 1.40 -7.80 18.32
N PHE A 128 2.34 -6.99 17.81
CA PHE A 128 2.09 -6.07 16.71
C PHE A 128 1.76 -6.80 15.39
N TRP A 129 2.23 -8.04 15.21
CA TRP A 129 2.05 -8.81 13.98
C TRP A 129 0.95 -9.87 14.10
N ASN A 130 0.25 -9.91 15.24
CA ASN A 130 -0.84 -10.85 15.47
C ASN A 130 -2.14 -10.34 14.82
N PHE A 131 -2.14 -10.29 13.50
CA PHE A 131 -3.29 -9.97 12.66
C PHE A 131 -3.19 -10.70 11.33
N THR A 132 -4.32 -10.80 10.65
CA THR A 132 -4.43 -11.35 9.30
C THR A 132 -5.17 -10.36 8.40
N TRP A 133 -5.47 -10.79 7.17
CA TRP A 133 -6.40 -10.08 6.30
C TRP A 133 -7.80 -9.90 6.91
N HIS A 134 -8.17 -10.72 7.90
CA HIS A 134 -9.45 -10.60 8.59
C HIS A 134 -9.55 -9.29 9.36
N GLU A 135 -8.56 -8.96 10.21
CA GLU A 135 -8.52 -7.71 10.97
C GLU A 135 -8.46 -6.48 10.05
N ILE A 136 -7.81 -6.57 8.89
CA ILE A 136 -7.86 -5.50 7.89
C ILE A 136 -9.31 -5.27 7.42
N GLY A 137 -10.09 -6.34 7.24
CA GLY A 137 -11.51 -6.26 6.87
C GLY A 137 -12.42 -5.76 8.00
N VAL A 138 -12.24 -6.23 9.25
CA VAL A 138 -13.18 -5.91 10.35
C VAL A 138 -12.77 -4.71 11.21
N GLN A 139 -11.51 -4.27 11.15
CA GLN A 139 -10.98 -3.14 11.91
C GLN A 139 -10.49 -1.99 11.01
N ASP A 140 -9.55 -2.24 10.10
CA ASP A 140 -8.93 -1.17 9.30
C ASP A 140 -9.95 -0.51 8.38
N LEU A 141 -10.61 -1.32 7.54
CA LEU A 141 -11.49 -0.81 6.51
C LEU A 141 -12.69 -0.04 7.09
N PRO A 142 -13.38 -0.51 8.14
CA PRO A 142 -14.39 0.26 8.85
C PRO A 142 -13.91 1.62 9.35
N ALA A 143 -12.72 1.67 9.97
CA ALA A 143 -12.16 2.92 10.48
C ALA A 143 -11.85 3.90 9.35
N VAL A 144 -11.33 3.41 8.22
CA VAL A 144 -11.08 4.23 7.02
C VAL A 144 -12.40 4.72 6.43
N VAL A 145 -13.39 3.84 6.22
CA VAL A 145 -14.69 4.22 5.64
C VAL A 145 -15.37 5.27 6.48
N ASP A 146 -15.48 5.07 7.80
CA ASP A 146 -16.12 6.04 8.70
C ASP A 146 -15.40 7.38 8.70
N TYR A 147 -14.06 7.36 8.74
CA TYR A 147 -13.26 8.58 8.66
C TYR A 147 -13.49 9.33 7.35
N VAL A 148 -13.45 8.64 6.21
CA VAL A 148 -13.61 9.24 4.88
C VAL A 148 -15.01 9.84 4.72
N LEU A 149 -16.07 9.12 5.10
CA LEU A 149 -17.44 9.62 5.02
C LEU A 149 -17.66 10.82 5.93
N ASN A 150 -17.14 10.78 7.16
CA ASN A 150 -17.21 11.92 8.08
C ASN A 150 -16.39 13.11 7.58
N PHE A 151 -15.21 12.89 7.03
CA PHE A 151 -14.37 13.98 6.52
C PHE A 151 -15.01 14.65 5.29
N THR A 152 -15.58 13.85 4.38
CA THR A 152 -16.15 14.34 3.11
C THR A 152 -17.63 14.75 3.22
N GLN A 153 -18.29 14.45 4.35
CA GLN A 153 -19.72 14.64 4.57
C GLN A 153 -20.60 13.91 3.54
N GLN A 154 -20.13 12.76 3.06
CA GLN A 154 -20.87 11.90 2.12
C GLN A 154 -21.51 10.73 2.87
N SER A 155 -22.64 10.23 2.36
CA SER A 155 -23.32 9.08 2.95
C SER A 155 -22.76 7.73 2.50
N SER A 156 -22.13 7.69 1.32
CA SER A 156 -21.53 6.49 0.74
C SER A 156 -20.32 6.84 -0.13
N LEU A 157 -19.47 5.85 -0.39
CA LEU A 157 -18.26 5.98 -1.20
C LEU A 157 -18.13 4.86 -2.22
N HIS A 158 -17.32 5.08 -3.25
CA HIS A 158 -16.95 4.03 -4.18
C HIS A 158 -15.70 3.30 -3.67
N TYR A 159 -15.66 2.00 -3.88
CA TYR A 159 -14.53 1.17 -3.48
C TYR A 159 -13.95 0.47 -4.71
N VAL A 160 -12.66 0.60 -4.92
CA VAL A 160 -11.91 -0.15 -5.93
C VAL A 160 -10.79 -0.87 -5.21
N ALA A 161 -10.59 -2.14 -5.53
CA ALA A 161 -9.52 -2.90 -4.91
C ALA A 161 -8.87 -3.91 -5.82
N HIS A 162 -7.62 -4.22 -5.51
CA HIS A 162 -6.86 -5.27 -6.18
C HIS A 162 -6.58 -6.44 -5.22
N SER A 163 -6.77 -7.68 -5.70
CA SER A 163 -6.33 -8.90 -4.99
C SER A 163 -6.86 -8.95 -3.55
N GLN A 164 -5.98 -9.02 -2.53
CA GLN A 164 -6.36 -9.03 -1.10
C GLN A 164 -7.24 -7.84 -0.69
N GLY A 165 -7.12 -6.67 -1.33
CA GLY A 165 -8.04 -5.56 -1.03
C GLY A 165 -9.50 -5.91 -1.36
N SER A 166 -9.73 -6.84 -2.29
CA SER A 166 -11.07 -7.38 -2.53
C SER A 166 -11.53 -8.27 -1.39
N THR A 167 -10.63 -9.12 -0.86
CA THR A 167 -10.90 -9.99 0.30
C THR A 167 -11.32 -9.16 1.51
N THR A 168 -10.63 -8.06 1.80
CA THR A 168 -10.92 -7.24 2.99
C THR A 168 -12.29 -6.56 2.88
N LEU A 169 -12.70 -6.13 1.68
CA LEU A 169 -14.07 -5.65 1.46
C LEU A 169 -15.09 -6.77 1.68
N LEU A 170 -14.89 -7.95 1.09
CA LEU A 170 -15.82 -9.07 1.24
C LEU A 170 -15.98 -9.48 2.72
N VAL A 171 -14.89 -9.47 3.48
CA VAL A 171 -14.92 -9.69 4.94
C VAL A 171 -15.74 -8.59 5.63
N MET A 172 -15.47 -7.31 5.36
CA MET A 172 -16.22 -6.22 6.00
C MET A 172 -17.71 -6.32 5.72
N LEU A 173 -18.12 -6.55 4.47
CA LEU A 173 -19.53 -6.57 4.08
C LEU A 173 -20.30 -7.79 4.61
N SER A 174 -19.59 -8.88 4.93
CA SER A 174 -20.18 -10.09 5.52
C SER A 174 -20.22 -10.02 7.05
N GLU A 175 -19.12 -9.63 7.69
CA GLU A 175 -18.99 -9.60 9.14
C GLU A 175 -19.55 -8.32 9.77
N ARG A 176 -19.70 -7.25 8.99
CA ARG A 176 -20.17 -5.92 9.42
C ARG A 176 -21.20 -5.36 8.43
N PRO A 177 -22.39 -5.99 8.33
CA PRO A 177 -23.39 -5.64 7.32
C PRO A 177 -23.89 -4.20 7.43
N GLU A 178 -23.69 -3.51 8.55
CA GLU A 178 -23.98 -2.08 8.71
C GLU A 178 -23.15 -1.16 7.77
N TYR A 179 -22.10 -1.69 7.11
CA TYR A 179 -21.32 -0.97 6.10
C TYR A 179 -21.82 -1.19 4.67
N ASN A 180 -22.78 -2.09 4.43
CA ASN A 180 -23.27 -2.37 3.08
C ASN A 180 -23.86 -1.12 2.42
N ASP A 181 -24.66 -0.35 3.17
CA ASP A 181 -25.27 0.90 2.69
C ASP A 181 -24.26 2.05 2.51
N LYS A 182 -23.05 1.90 3.04
CA LYS A 182 -21.97 2.89 2.94
C LYS A 182 -21.12 2.73 1.67
N ILE A 183 -21.29 1.62 0.93
CA ILE A 183 -20.54 1.35 -0.30
C ILE A 183 -21.48 1.53 -1.50
N ALA A 184 -21.33 2.65 -2.21
CA ALA A 184 -22.14 2.98 -3.38
C ALA A 184 -21.87 2.04 -4.57
N SER A 185 -20.62 1.62 -4.74
CA SER A 185 -20.22 0.59 -5.71
C SER A 185 -18.89 -0.03 -5.34
N ALA A 186 -18.71 -1.32 -5.64
CA ALA A 186 -17.44 -2.02 -5.48
C ALA A 186 -16.91 -2.51 -6.84
N HIS A 187 -15.63 -2.23 -7.12
CA HIS A 187 -14.92 -2.65 -8.33
C HIS A 187 -13.74 -3.52 -7.91
N LEU A 188 -13.84 -4.83 -8.11
CA LEU A 188 -12.87 -5.80 -7.60
C LEU A 188 -11.98 -6.32 -8.73
N LEU A 189 -10.72 -5.89 -8.74
CA LEU A 189 -9.70 -6.25 -9.71
C LEU A 189 -8.94 -7.49 -9.22
N ALA A 190 -9.00 -8.60 -9.97
CA ALA A 190 -8.47 -9.90 -9.55
C ALA A 190 -8.96 -10.32 -8.14
N PRO A 191 -10.29 -10.43 -7.92
CA PRO A 191 -10.86 -10.69 -6.61
C PRO A 191 -10.42 -12.04 -6.03
N VAL A 192 -10.13 -12.06 -4.73
CA VAL A 192 -9.74 -13.27 -4.00
C VAL A 192 -10.75 -13.54 -2.89
N ALA A 193 -11.65 -14.49 -3.12
CA ALA A 193 -12.58 -15.00 -2.11
C ALA A 193 -12.18 -16.40 -1.62
N PHE A 194 -11.81 -17.28 -2.55
CA PHE A 194 -11.35 -18.64 -2.29
C PHE A 194 -10.07 -18.94 -3.08
N LEU A 195 -9.19 -19.75 -2.51
CA LEU A 195 -7.88 -20.09 -3.11
C LEU A 195 -7.79 -21.53 -3.63
N LYS A 196 -8.90 -22.27 -3.66
CA LYS A 196 -8.95 -23.72 -4.00
C LYS A 196 -8.22 -24.05 -5.31
N ASP A 197 -8.44 -23.25 -6.35
CA ASP A 197 -7.91 -23.49 -7.70
C ASP A 197 -6.70 -22.60 -8.05
N LEU A 198 -6.03 -22.06 -7.03
CA LEU A 198 -4.84 -21.22 -7.18
C LEU A 198 -3.72 -21.99 -7.91
N LYS A 199 -3.22 -21.44 -9.01
CA LYS A 199 -2.18 -22.07 -9.84
C LYS A 199 -0.76 -21.57 -9.55
N SER A 200 -0.61 -20.34 -9.06
CA SER A 200 0.69 -19.74 -8.77
C SER A 200 1.44 -20.54 -7.69
N PRO A 201 2.61 -21.14 -7.99
CA PRO A 201 3.34 -21.92 -7.00
C PRO A 201 3.74 -21.10 -5.75
N PRO A 202 4.29 -19.88 -5.88
CA PRO A 202 4.58 -19.04 -4.71
C PRO A 202 3.35 -18.76 -3.84
N LEU A 203 2.22 -18.39 -4.46
CA LEU A 203 0.99 -18.10 -3.71
C LEU A 203 0.38 -19.36 -3.09
N ARG A 204 0.48 -20.53 -3.72
CA ARG A 204 0.02 -21.80 -3.14
C ARG A 204 0.79 -22.16 -1.89
N VAL A 205 2.12 -21.97 -1.90
CA VAL A 205 2.96 -22.18 -0.72
C VAL A 205 2.53 -21.22 0.38
N MET A 206 2.39 -19.93 0.07
CA MET A 206 1.93 -18.95 1.06
C MET A 206 0.54 -19.27 1.63
N ALA A 207 -0.39 -19.75 0.81
CA ALA A 207 -1.77 -20.01 1.22
C ALA A 207 -1.96 -21.29 2.02
N TYR A 208 -1.26 -22.38 1.66
CA TYR A 208 -1.47 -23.71 2.24
C TYR A 208 -0.43 -24.13 3.26
N GLU A 209 0.72 -23.44 3.28
CA GLU A 209 1.83 -23.76 4.17
C GLU A 209 2.10 -22.64 5.18
N SER A 210 1.23 -21.61 5.28
CA SER A 210 1.39 -20.49 6.23
C SER A 210 1.66 -20.97 7.65
N ASP A 211 0.87 -21.91 8.16
CA ASP A 211 1.01 -22.43 9.52
C ASP A 211 2.33 -23.17 9.73
N LYS A 212 2.80 -23.90 8.71
CA LYS A 212 4.08 -24.60 8.77
C LYS A 212 5.24 -23.62 8.65
N ILE A 213 5.10 -22.59 7.81
CA ILE A 213 6.06 -21.51 7.68
C ILE A 213 6.13 -20.76 9.00
N GLU A 214 5.03 -20.34 9.60
CA GLU A 214 5.00 -19.60 10.86
C GLU A 214 5.56 -20.42 12.04
N LYS A 215 5.13 -21.68 12.17
CA LYS A 215 5.56 -22.57 13.28
C LYS A 215 6.98 -23.11 13.13
N LYS A 216 7.50 -23.22 11.90
CA LYS A 216 8.88 -23.69 11.63
C LYS A 216 9.82 -22.57 11.22
N ALA A 217 9.34 -21.34 11.05
CA ALA A 217 10.16 -20.22 10.69
C ALA A 217 11.10 -19.95 11.86
N LEU A 218 12.35 -20.34 11.67
CA LEU A 218 13.48 -19.84 12.44
C LEU A 218 13.41 -18.31 12.60
N LEU A 219 12.81 -17.62 11.62
CA LEU A 219 12.55 -16.18 11.63
C LEU A 219 11.79 -15.72 12.90
N ASN A 220 10.73 -16.41 13.32
CA ASN A 220 10.02 -16.05 14.56
C ASN A 220 10.90 -16.23 15.81
N HIS A 221 11.75 -17.26 15.83
CA HIS A 221 12.74 -17.46 16.90
C HIS A 221 13.90 -16.46 16.85
N LEU A 222 14.14 -15.82 15.70
CA LEU A 222 15.13 -14.75 15.49
C LEU A 222 14.52 -13.35 15.65
N GLY A 223 13.25 -13.23 16.05
CA GLY A 223 12.54 -11.95 16.22
C GLY A 223 12.15 -11.27 14.90
N LEU A 224 12.10 -12.03 13.80
CA LEU A 224 11.73 -11.56 12.47
C LEU A 224 10.27 -11.93 12.18
N TYR A 225 9.36 -11.04 12.59
CA TYR A 225 7.91 -11.20 12.47
C TYR A 225 7.34 -10.60 11.18
N GLU A 226 8.08 -9.71 10.52
CA GLU A 226 7.65 -9.03 9.29
C GLU A 226 8.03 -9.84 8.04
N LEU A 227 7.05 -10.04 7.15
CA LEU A 227 7.26 -10.67 5.85
C LEU A 227 7.68 -9.63 4.79
N PHE A 228 8.89 -9.78 4.26
CA PHE A 228 9.49 -8.92 3.22
C PHE A 228 9.51 -7.41 3.56
N PRO A 229 10.20 -6.98 4.64
CA PRO A 229 10.24 -5.58 5.06
C PRO A 229 10.91 -4.68 4.01
N SER A 230 10.38 -3.47 3.80
CA SER A 230 11.00 -2.46 2.93
C SER A 230 12.11 -1.67 3.67
N THR A 231 13.14 -2.37 4.14
CA THR A 231 14.32 -1.74 4.78
C THR A 231 15.18 -1.03 3.75
N ALA A 232 16.05 -0.10 4.18
CA ALA A 232 16.99 0.57 3.28
C ALA A 232 17.88 -0.42 2.50
N LEU A 233 18.28 -1.53 3.15
CA LEU A 233 19.05 -2.60 2.51
C LEU A 233 18.24 -3.33 1.43
N ASN A 234 16.97 -3.66 1.72
CA ASN A 234 16.12 -4.35 0.75
C ASN A 234 15.75 -3.43 -0.43
N GLN A 235 15.53 -2.14 -0.18
CA GLN A 235 15.34 -1.14 -1.23
C GLN A 235 16.58 -1.00 -2.13
N LEU A 236 17.78 -0.93 -1.53
CA LEU A 236 19.04 -0.90 -2.28
C LEU A 236 19.23 -2.18 -3.11
N GLY A 237 19.00 -3.34 -2.52
CA GLY A 237 19.06 -4.63 -3.22
C GLY A 237 18.08 -4.68 -4.39
N GLY A 238 16.84 -4.23 -4.19
CA GLY A 238 15.84 -4.11 -5.25
C GLY A 238 16.29 -3.17 -6.38
N HIS A 239 16.90 -2.02 -6.06
CA HIS A 239 17.41 -1.09 -7.07
C HIS A 239 18.56 -1.70 -7.88
N LEU A 240 19.50 -2.38 -7.23
CA LEU A 240 20.66 -2.99 -7.88
C LEU A 240 20.30 -4.23 -8.71
N LEU A 241 19.32 -5.01 -8.26
CA LEU A 241 18.95 -6.28 -8.90
C LEU A 241 17.79 -6.17 -9.89
N CYS A 242 16.85 -5.25 -9.66
CA CYS A 242 15.63 -5.11 -10.45
C CYS A 242 15.52 -3.77 -11.17
N GLY A 243 16.55 -2.93 -11.09
CA GLY A 243 16.61 -1.64 -11.79
C GLY A 243 16.57 -1.78 -13.31
N ASN A 244 16.32 -0.66 -13.99
CA ASN A 244 16.25 -0.66 -15.45
C ASN A 244 17.62 -0.89 -16.09
N GLY A 245 17.66 -1.79 -17.07
CA GLY A 245 18.89 -2.09 -17.82
C GLY A 245 19.92 -2.93 -17.05
N VAL A 246 19.63 -3.35 -15.81
CA VAL A 246 20.52 -4.26 -15.08
C VAL A 246 20.36 -5.70 -15.59
N PRO A 247 21.43 -6.52 -15.64
CA PRO A 247 21.35 -7.88 -16.20
C PRO A 247 20.34 -8.79 -15.51
N THR A 248 20.08 -8.55 -14.22
CA THR A 248 19.16 -9.33 -13.38
C THR A 248 17.69 -8.89 -13.49
N GLN A 249 17.37 -7.85 -14.26
CA GLN A 249 16.00 -7.34 -14.41
C GLN A 249 15.02 -8.44 -14.85
N ASN A 250 15.42 -9.28 -15.81
CA ASN A 250 14.59 -10.38 -16.32
C ASN A 250 14.28 -11.44 -15.25
N LEU A 251 15.19 -11.64 -14.28
CA LEU A 251 14.93 -12.52 -13.15
C LEU A 251 13.85 -11.95 -12.23
N CYS A 252 13.89 -10.64 -11.96
CA CYS A 252 12.84 -9.99 -11.18
C CYS A 252 11.48 -10.05 -11.88
N LEU A 253 11.44 -9.82 -13.19
CA LEU A 253 10.21 -9.97 -13.99
C LEU A 253 9.68 -11.40 -13.94
N LEU A 254 10.55 -12.40 -14.07
CA LEU A 254 10.18 -13.81 -13.96
C LEU A 254 9.58 -14.14 -12.59
N LEU A 255 10.21 -13.70 -11.50
CA LEU A 255 9.70 -13.94 -10.14
C LEU A 255 8.33 -13.29 -9.92
N THR A 256 8.13 -12.08 -10.45
CA THR A 256 6.83 -11.41 -10.47
C THR A 256 5.81 -12.24 -11.25
N PHE A 257 6.11 -12.66 -12.48
CA PHE A 257 5.18 -13.44 -13.31
C PHE A 257 4.86 -14.83 -12.75
N LEU A 258 5.81 -15.47 -12.05
CA LEU A 258 5.53 -16.72 -11.33
C LEU A 258 4.52 -16.50 -10.18
N SER A 259 4.52 -15.31 -9.59
CA SER A 259 3.63 -14.94 -8.50
C SER A 259 2.24 -14.52 -9.01
N VAL A 260 2.17 -13.62 -9.99
CA VAL A 260 0.89 -13.00 -10.42
C VAL A 260 0.37 -13.49 -11.78
N GLY A 261 1.13 -14.32 -12.48
CA GLY A 261 0.79 -14.85 -13.81
C GLY A 261 1.53 -14.13 -14.94
N PHE A 262 1.72 -14.84 -16.06
CA PHE A 262 2.29 -14.29 -17.28
C PHE A 262 1.24 -13.50 -18.05
N SER A 263 1.65 -12.40 -18.69
CA SER A 263 0.78 -11.53 -19.47
C SER A 263 1.48 -11.10 -20.74
N ASP A 264 0.71 -11.06 -21.83
CA ASP A 264 1.14 -10.49 -23.12
C ASP A 264 1.10 -8.95 -23.09
N PHE A 265 0.41 -8.35 -22.10
CA PHE A 265 0.46 -6.92 -21.88
C PHE A 265 1.84 -6.53 -21.32
N GLN A 266 2.49 -5.58 -22.00
CA GLN A 266 3.83 -5.15 -21.63
C GLN A 266 3.82 -4.43 -20.28
N MET A 267 4.44 -5.04 -19.27
CA MET A 267 4.95 -4.27 -18.13
C MET A 267 5.97 -3.27 -18.66
N ASP A 268 5.86 -2.02 -18.23
CA ASP A 268 6.79 -0.97 -18.62
C ASP A 268 8.20 -1.36 -18.16
N ARG A 269 9.09 -1.59 -19.13
CA ARG A 269 10.50 -1.95 -18.86
C ARG A 269 11.39 -0.72 -18.77
N THR A 270 10.81 0.47 -18.96
CA THR A 270 11.48 1.76 -19.03
C THR A 270 10.90 2.70 -17.98
N SER A 271 11.73 3.45 -17.27
CA SER A 271 11.30 4.46 -16.29
C SER A 271 11.02 5.80 -16.94
N ASN A 272 10.46 5.82 -18.15
CA ASN A 272 10.04 7.08 -18.74
C ASN A 272 8.68 7.44 -18.14
N MET A 273 8.72 8.21 -17.04
CA MET A 273 7.57 8.93 -16.51
C MET A 273 7.30 10.17 -17.39
N ASP A 274 7.12 9.96 -18.69
CA ASP A 274 6.70 11.01 -19.64
C ASP A 274 5.18 11.25 -19.56
#